data_AF-A0AAD5C8U8-F1
#
_entry.id   AF-A0AAD5C8U8-F1
#
_cell.length_a   1.000
_cell.length_b   1.000
_cell.length_c   1.000
_cell.angle_alpha   90.00
_cell.angle_beta   90.00
_cell.angle_gamma   90.00
#
_symmetry.space_group_name_H-M   'P 1'
#
loop_
_entity.id
_entity.type
_entity.pdbx_description
1 polymer ?
#
loop_
_entity_poly.entity_id
_entity_poly.type
_entity_poly.pdbx_seq_one_letter_code
_entity_poly.pdbx_strand_id
1 'polypeptide(L)'
;MDTGFGNGLQLTPPATTQEETEDDGFIDWIMPQQNFLINYHTNLMLQSVEEFWRRNLSEEIKKRKEIETKLKDKEQQADRFRQMYYFYEKRTFHLEQMVERQVAAERFYAAPPVAPDEEVQSCLNDLNSVQRMDVMCKNCLTRPATMLWLPCRHLCVCLVCERRVKACPICGLKKTESFKIDLP
;
A
#
# COMPACT_ATOMS: atom_id res chain seq x y z
N MET A 1 -38.70 20.36 1.72
CA MET A 1 -39.91 19.70 2.25
C MET A 1 -39.84 19.87 3.75
N ASP A 2 -40.57 20.88 4.21
CA ASP A 2 -40.61 21.34 5.58
C ASP A 2 -41.28 20.30 6.49
N THR A 3 -40.62 19.99 7.60
CA THR A 3 -41.29 19.43 8.77
C THR A 3 -40.92 20.31 9.97
N GLY A 4 -41.72 21.35 10.15
CA GLY A 4 -41.71 22.15 11.37
C GLY A 4 -42.18 21.29 12.53
N PHE A 5 -41.24 20.80 13.33
CA PHE A 5 -41.55 20.28 14.66
C PHE A 5 -41.74 21.48 15.59
N GLY A 6 -43.01 21.76 15.88
CA GLY A 6 -43.40 22.81 16.82
C GLY A 6 -42.80 22.53 18.19
N ASN A 7 -41.78 23.31 18.57
CA ASN A 7 -41.30 23.41 19.94
C ASN A 7 -42.32 24.24 20.76
N GLY A 8 -43.44 23.61 21.08
CA GLY A 8 -44.42 24.12 22.03
C GLY A 8 -44.25 23.46 23.39
N LEU A 9 -43.07 23.61 24.02
CA LEU A 9 -42.88 23.23 25.43
C LEU A 9 -43.59 24.27 26.31
N GLN A 10 -44.89 24.09 26.52
CA GLN A 10 -45.63 24.85 27.52
C GLN A 10 -45.23 24.31 28.90
N LEU A 11 -44.27 25.00 29.54
CA LEU A 11 -43.67 24.64 30.83
C LEU A 11 -44.50 25.10 32.03
N THR A 12 -45.70 25.64 31.80
CA THR A 12 -46.55 26.20 32.87
C THR A 12 -47.60 25.18 33.30
N PRO A 13 -47.70 24.85 34.60
CA PRO A 13 -48.79 24.03 35.10
C PRO A 13 -50.14 24.71 34.85
N PRO A 14 -51.24 23.95 34.67
CA PRO A 14 -52.57 24.53 34.51
C PRO A 14 -52.93 25.37 35.74
N ALA A 15 -53.39 26.60 35.52
CA ALA A 15 -53.79 27.51 36.58
C ALA A 15 -54.97 26.94 37.37
N THR A 16 -54.92 27.10 38.70
CA THR A 16 -55.93 26.58 39.63
C THR A 16 -57.17 27.50 39.59
N THR A 17 -58.22 27.10 38.88
CA THR A 17 -59.52 27.77 38.98
C THR A 17 -60.28 27.12 40.14
N GLN A 18 -60.36 27.82 41.26
CA GLN A 18 -61.22 27.44 42.38
C GLN A 18 -62.64 27.91 42.06
N GLU A 19 -63.48 27.04 41.50
CA GLU A 19 -64.93 27.19 41.58
C GLU A 19 -65.45 26.18 42.60
N GLU A 20 -66.07 26.70 43.66
CA GLU A 20 -66.64 25.95 44.77
C GLU A 20 -67.90 25.21 44.31
N THR A 21 -67.82 23.89 44.12
CA THR A 21 -68.99 22.99 44.17
C THR A 21 -68.63 21.67 44.86
N GLU A 22 -69.61 21.17 45.61
CA GLU A 22 -69.55 20.12 46.63
C GLU A 22 -68.95 18.77 46.15
N ASP A 23 -68.07 18.24 47.01
CA ASP A 23 -67.55 16.86 47.20
C ASP A 23 -67.06 15.98 46.01
N ASP A 24 -67.12 16.43 44.76
CA ASP A 24 -66.61 15.66 43.60
C ASP A 24 -65.27 16.19 43.05
N GLY A 25 -64.83 17.38 43.49
CA GLY A 25 -63.73 18.16 42.88
C GLY A 25 -62.29 17.74 43.25
N PHE A 26 -62.09 16.85 44.22
CA PHE A 26 -60.75 16.42 44.65
C PHE A 26 -60.05 15.59 43.57
N ILE A 27 -60.78 14.69 42.91
CA ILE A 27 -60.26 13.87 41.81
C ILE A 27 -60.05 14.74 40.55
N ASP A 28 -60.95 15.71 40.32
CA ASP A 28 -60.92 16.59 39.14
C ASP A 28 -59.71 17.56 39.13
N TRP A 29 -59.20 17.94 40.30
CA TRP A 29 -57.97 18.75 40.43
C TRP A 29 -56.68 17.92 40.43
N ILE A 30 -56.68 16.73 41.04
CA ILE A 30 -55.48 15.89 41.19
C ILE A 30 -55.09 15.20 39.89
N MET A 31 -56.06 14.74 39.10
CA MET A 31 -55.79 14.02 37.85
C MET A 31 -55.02 14.87 36.82
N PRO A 32 -55.37 16.14 36.55
CA PRO A 32 -54.57 17.02 35.68
C PRO A 32 -53.13 17.23 36.16
N GLN A 33 -52.94 17.38 37.48
CA GLN A 33 -51.61 17.61 38.05
C GLN A 33 -50.73 16.35 38.00
N GLN A 34 -51.30 15.17 38.29
CA GLN A 34 -50.60 13.89 38.15
C GLN A 34 -50.26 13.59 36.69
N ASN A 35 -51.20 13.81 35.78
CA ASN A 35 -50.96 13.65 34.35
C ASN A 35 -49.86 14.59 33.84
N PHE A 36 -49.79 15.83 34.33
CA PHE A 36 -48.70 16.76 34.00
C PHE A 36 -47.34 16.23 34.46
N LEU A 37 -47.23 15.76 35.70
CA LEU A 37 -45.98 15.21 36.23
C LEU A 37 -45.55 13.95 35.48
N ILE A 38 -46.49 13.04 35.19
CA ILE A 38 -46.24 11.83 34.41
C ILE A 38 -45.75 12.20 33.01
N ASN A 39 -46.42 13.12 32.32
CA ASN A 39 -46.02 13.57 30.99
C ASN A 39 -44.65 14.26 31.00
N TYR A 40 -44.38 15.10 32.00
CA TYR A 40 -43.08 15.76 32.15
C TYR A 40 -41.94 14.74 32.27
N HIS A 41 -42.07 13.76 33.18
CA HIS A 41 -41.05 12.73 33.35
C HIS A 41 -40.96 11.80 32.14
N THR A 42 -42.10 11.47 31.50
CA THR A 42 -42.12 10.67 30.27
C THR A 42 -41.34 11.37 29.16
N ASN A 43 -41.54 12.68 28.98
CA ASN A 43 -40.81 13.46 27.99
C ASN A 43 -39.31 13.56 28.30
N LEU A 44 -38.94 13.75 29.57
CA LEU A 44 -37.53 13.76 29.98
C LEU A 44 -36.84 12.41 29.69
N MET A 45 -37.54 11.31 29.99
CA MET A 45 -37.05 9.96 29.68
C MET A 45 -36.90 9.74 28.18
N LEU A 46 -37.88 10.15 27.37
CA LEU A 46 -37.82 10.05 25.91
C LEU A 46 -36.64 10.84 25.33
N GLN A 47 -36.43 12.08 25.80
CA GLN A 47 -35.27 12.89 25.39
C GLN A 47 -33.94 12.21 25.75
N SER A 48 -33.82 11.69 26.98
CA SER A 48 -32.61 10.98 27.40
C SER A 48 -32.33 9.74 26.54
N VAL A 49 -33.37 8.97 26.22
CA VAL A 49 -33.26 7.77 25.38
C VAL A 49 -32.90 8.17 23.94
N GLU A 50 -33.52 9.21 23.40
CA GLU A 50 -33.22 9.72 22.06
C GLU A 50 -31.77 10.19 21.95
N GLU A 51 -31.28 10.98 22.91
CA GLU A 51 -29.90 11.44 22.94
C GLU A 51 -28.92 10.28 23.07
N PHE A 52 -29.24 9.29 23.91
CA PHE A 52 -28.44 8.08 24.06
C PHE A 52 -28.31 7.35 22.73
N TRP A 53 -29.43 7.08 22.04
CA TRP A 53 -29.42 6.40 20.74
C TRP A 53 -28.70 7.22 19.66
N ARG A 54 -28.92 8.53 19.62
CA ARG A 54 -28.26 9.45 18.69
C ARG A 54 -26.74 9.40 18.83
N ARG A 55 -26.23 9.44 20.06
CA ARG A 55 -24.79 9.33 20.36
C ARG A 55 -24.25 7.95 19.99
N ASN A 56 -24.91 6.89 20.45
CA ASN A 56 -24.46 5.52 20.20
C ASN A 56 -24.42 5.18 18.69
N LEU A 57 -25.47 5.53 17.95
CA LEU A 57 -25.54 5.31 16.51
C LEU A 57 -24.46 6.13 15.77
N SER A 58 -24.25 7.38 16.18
CA SER A 58 -23.23 8.25 15.57
C SER A 58 -21.82 7.70 15.77
N GLU A 59 -21.51 7.23 16.98
CA GLU A 59 -20.24 6.57 17.28
C GLU A 59 -20.07 5.26 16.47
N GLU A 60 -21.12 4.46 16.33
CA GLU A 60 -21.05 3.21 15.57
C GLU A 60 -20.89 3.46 14.06
N ILE A 61 -21.55 4.48 13.51
CA ILE A 61 -21.35 4.92 12.12
C ILE A 61 -19.91 5.39 11.92
N LYS A 62 -19.36 6.15 12.87
CA LYS A 62 -17.98 6.64 12.81
C LYS A 62 -16.98 5.47 12.82
N LYS A 63 -17.15 4.50 13.72
CA LYS A 63 -16.32 3.28 13.76
C LYS A 63 -16.39 2.50 12.44
N ARG A 64 -17.59 2.30 11.89
CA ARG A 64 -17.77 1.63 10.60
C ARG A 64 -17.04 2.33 9.46
N LYS A 65 -17.14 3.67 9.39
CA LYS A 65 -16.41 4.48 8.40
C LYS A 65 -14.90 4.36 8.56
N GLU A 66 -14.40 4.39 9.80
CA GLU A 66 -12.96 4.22 10.06
C GLU A 66 -12.47 2.85 9.58
N ILE A 67 -13.21 1.77 9.88
CA ILE A 67 -12.89 0.42 9.41
C ILE A 67 -12.91 0.35 7.87
N GLU A 68 -13.92 0.95 7.23
CA GLU A 68 -14.02 0.97 5.76
C GLU A 68 -12.84 1.68 5.11
N THR A 69 -12.41 2.83 5.66
CA THR A 69 -11.22 3.53 5.15
C THR A 69 -9.95 2.70 5.30
N LYS A 70 -9.74 2.07 6.47
CA LYS A 70 -8.62 1.16 6.69
C LYS A 70 -8.65 -0.04 5.73
N LEU A 71 -9.84 -0.57 5.45
CA LEU A 71 -10.00 -1.68 4.51
C LEU A 71 -9.57 -1.26 3.09
N LYS A 72 -10.02 -0.09 2.61
CA LYS A 72 -9.64 0.44 1.30
C LYS A 72 -8.12 0.65 1.17
N ASP A 73 -7.48 1.19 2.20
CA ASP A 73 -6.02 1.39 2.19
C ASP A 73 -5.26 0.05 2.10
N LYS A 74 -5.74 -0.96 2.83
CA LYS A 74 -5.15 -2.31 2.81
C LYS A 74 -5.39 -3.03 1.49
N GLU A 75 -6.56 -2.85 0.89
CA GLU A 75 -6.89 -3.38 -0.43
C GLU A 75 -5.97 -2.78 -1.51
N GLN A 76 -5.80 -1.46 -1.51
CA GLN A 76 -4.85 -0.78 -2.40
C GLN A 76 -3.40 -1.26 -2.19
N GLN A 77 -3.01 -1.50 -0.93
CA GLN A 77 -1.69 -2.06 -0.64
C GLN A 77 -1.53 -3.48 -1.21
N ALA A 78 -2.55 -4.32 -1.07
CA ALA A 78 -2.56 -5.67 -1.63
C ALA A 78 -2.51 -5.63 -3.17
N ASP A 79 -3.21 -4.72 -3.82
CA ASP A 79 -3.17 -4.56 -5.28
C ASP A 79 -1.79 -4.17 -5.79
N ARG A 80 -1.09 -3.26 -5.09
CA ARG A 80 0.31 -2.93 -5.45
C ARG A 80 1.22 -4.15 -5.38
N PHE A 81 1.07 -4.98 -4.34
CA PHE A 81 1.84 -6.21 -4.21
C PHE A 81 1.46 -7.26 -5.27
N ARG A 82 0.17 -7.39 -5.60
CA ARG A 82 -0.28 -8.26 -6.71
C ARG A 82 0.33 -7.84 -8.04
N GLN A 83 0.30 -6.55 -8.36
CA GLN A 83 0.90 -6.03 -9.60
C GLN A 83 2.40 -6.29 -9.65
N MET A 84 3.11 -6.07 -8.54
CA MET A 84 4.54 -6.38 -8.40
C MET A 84 4.82 -7.87 -8.61
N TYR A 85 4.04 -8.74 -7.99
CA TYR A 85 4.13 -10.19 -8.14
C TYR A 85 3.97 -10.59 -9.61
N TYR A 86 2.89 -10.15 -10.26
CA TYR A 86 2.65 -10.46 -11.68
C TYR A 86 3.76 -9.98 -12.60
N PHE A 87 4.34 -8.80 -12.31
CA PHE A 87 5.49 -8.30 -13.08
C PHE A 87 6.69 -9.24 -12.97
N TYR A 88 7.04 -9.67 -11.76
CA TYR A 88 8.19 -10.53 -11.55
C TYR A 88 7.95 -11.96 -12.05
N GLU A 89 6.77 -12.53 -11.83
CA GLU A 89 6.37 -13.84 -12.35
C GLU A 89 6.47 -13.90 -13.88
N LYS A 90 5.99 -12.87 -14.58
CA LYS A 90 6.10 -12.81 -16.04
C LYS A 90 7.55 -12.66 -16.50
N ARG A 91 8.37 -11.93 -15.75
CA ARG A 91 9.79 -11.76 -16.05
C ARG A 91 10.58 -13.04 -15.81
N THR A 92 10.31 -13.76 -14.72
CA THR A 92 10.96 -15.05 -14.43
C THR A 92 10.60 -16.06 -15.51
N PHE A 93 9.33 -16.17 -15.89
CA PHE A 93 8.90 -17.05 -16.98
C PHE A 93 9.64 -16.77 -18.30
N HIS A 94 9.80 -15.50 -18.68
CA HIS A 94 10.55 -15.14 -19.89
C HIS A 94 12.03 -15.51 -19.80
N LEU A 95 12.66 -15.28 -18.66
CA LEU A 95 14.06 -15.63 -18.44
C LEU A 95 14.26 -17.14 -18.44
N GLU A 96 13.38 -17.90 -17.78
CA GLU A 96 13.37 -19.36 -17.80
C GLU A 96 13.26 -19.88 -19.24
N GLN A 97 12.34 -19.33 -20.03
CA GLN A 97 12.20 -19.69 -21.44
C GLN A 97 13.47 -19.39 -22.27
N MET A 98 14.16 -18.27 -22.00
CA MET A 98 15.42 -17.97 -22.69
C MET A 98 16.51 -18.99 -22.35
N VAL A 99 16.62 -19.36 -21.07
CA VAL A 99 17.59 -20.37 -20.59
C VAL A 99 17.28 -21.74 -21.20
N GLU A 100 16.02 -22.17 -21.21
CA GLU A 100 15.61 -23.44 -21.82
C GLU A 100 15.96 -23.51 -23.30
N ARG A 101 15.75 -22.42 -24.05
CA ARG A 101 16.13 -22.35 -25.48
C ARG A 101 17.64 -22.44 -25.68
N GLN A 102 18.44 -21.79 -24.84
CA GLN A 102 19.90 -21.86 -24.91
C GLN A 102 20.39 -23.29 -24.62
N VAL A 103 19.89 -23.92 -23.54
CA VAL A 103 20.22 -25.30 -23.20
C VAL A 103 19.78 -26.28 -24.30
N ALA A 104 18.60 -26.08 -24.89
CA ALA A 104 18.13 -26.91 -26.01
C ALA A 104 18.99 -26.74 -27.27
N ALA A 105 19.42 -25.51 -27.57
CA ALA A 105 20.33 -25.24 -28.69
C ALA A 105 21.70 -25.90 -28.46
N GLU A 106 22.29 -25.78 -27.26
CA GLU A 106 23.55 -26.44 -26.91
C GLU A 106 23.46 -27.98 -27.01
N ARG A 107 22.31 -28.57 -26.65
CA ARG A 107 22.06 -30.02 -26.83
C ARG A 107 22.02 -30.45 -28.29
N PHE A 108 21.58 -29.59 -29.22
CA PHE A 108 21.59 -29.88 -30.65
C PHE A 108 23.00 -29.87 -31.26
N TYR A 109 23.92 -29.08 -30.70
CA TYR A 109 25.33 -29.05 -31.12
C TYR A 109 26.20 -30.14 -30.45
N ALA A 110 25.65 -30.88 -29.48
CA ALA A 110 26.37 -31.92 -28.72
C ALA A 110 26.11 -33.37 -29.18
N ALA A 111 25.38 -33.59 -30.29
CA ALA A 111 25.20 -34.92 -30.87
C ALA A 111 26.40 -35.30 -31.78
N PRO A 112 27.19 -36.35 -31.48
CA PRO A 112 28.40 -36.65 -32.25
C PRO A 112 28.10 -37.53 -33.48
N PRO A 113 28.74 -37.29 -34.65
CA PRO A 113 28.94 -38.34 -35.63
C PRO A 113 30.07 -39.27 -35.15
N VAL A 114 29.82 -40.57 -35.21
CA VAL A 114 30.76 -41.64 -34.86
C VAL A 114 31.96 -41.65 -35.81
N ALA A 115 33.19 -41.39 -35.33
CA ALA A 115 34.48 -41.97 -35.77
C ALA A 115 35.69 -41.31 -35.03
N PRO A 116 36.85 -41.98 -34.92
CA PRO A 116 37.72 -41.91 -33.73
C PRO A 116 38.84 -40.85 -33.79
N ASP A 117 39.22 -40.42 -32.59
CA ASP A 117 40.50 -39.82 -32.18
C ASP A 117 41.00 -38.60 -32.96
N GLU A 118 40.31 -37.47 -32.79
CA GLU A 118 40.97 -36.16 -32.72
C GLU A 118 40.36 -35.47 -31.49
N GLU A 119 41.18 -35.20 -30.47
CA GLU A 119 40.76 -34.55 -29.23
C GLU A 119 40.22 -33.15 -29.52
N VAL A 120 38.93 -33.05 -29.80
CA VAL A 120 38.21 -31.78 -29.88
C VAL A 120 38.19 -31.20 -28.48
N GLN A 121 39.07 -30.23 -28.25
CA GLN A 121 39.10 -29.36 -27.09
C GLN A 121 37.69 -28.76 -26.91
N SER A 122 36.89 -29.43 -26.10
CA SER A 122 35.57 -28.98 -25.70
C SER A 122 35.74 -27.64 -25.00
N CYS A 123 34.95 -26.64 -25.40
CA CYS A 123 34.94 -25.31 -24.81
C CYS A 123 34.44 -25.30 -23.33
N LEU A 124 34.45 -26.45 -22.67
CA LEU A 124 34.23 -26.68 -21.24
C LEU A 124 35.49 -26.47 -20.39
N ASN A 125 36.56 -25.90 -20.96
CA ASN A 125 37.60 -25.31 -20.14
C ASN A 125 37.13 -23.94 -19.65
N ASP A 126 36.60 -23.96 -18.41
CA ASP A 126 36.59 -22.87 -17.44
C ASP A 126 35.21 -22.44 -16.91
N LEU A 127 34.54 -23.32 -16.18
CA LEU A 127 33.65 -22.88 -15.08
C LEU A 127 34.42 -22.73 -13.75
N ASN A 128 35.73 -23.00 -13.76
CA ASN A 128 36.65 -22.70 -12.65
C ASN A 128 37.67 -21.59 -13.00
N SER A 129 37.70 -21.12 -14.25
CA SER A 129 38.02 -19.73 -14.53
C SER A 129 36.68 -19.03 -14.72
N VAL A 130 36.14 -18.49 -13.63
CA VAL A 130 35.58 -17.16 -13.78
C VAL A 130 36.77 -16.39 -14.35
N GLN A 131 36.85 -16.25 -15.67
CA GLN A 131 37.62 -15.20 -16.28
C GLN A 131 37.12 -14.00 -15.53
N ARG A 132 37.87 -13.59 -14.50
CA ARG A 132 37.72 -12.29 -13.87
C ARG A 132 37.69 -11.42 -15.09
N MET A 133 36.51 -10.88 -15.40
CA MET A 133 36.42 -9.93 -16.48
C MET A 133 37.32 -8.81 -15.97
N ASP A 134 38.58 -8.82 -16.40
CA ASP A 134 39.51 -7.73 -16.21
C ASP A 134 38.97 -6.64 -17.14
N VAL A 135 37.83 -6.06 -16.72
CA VAL A 135 37.13 -5.04 -17.46
C VAL A 135 38.09 -3.87 -17.44
N MET A 136 38.80 -3.64 -18.53
CA MET A 136 39.75 -2.54 -18.58
C MET A 136 39.01 -1.20 -18.63
N CYS A 137 39.59 -0.19 -17.99
CA CYS A 137 39.08 1.18 -18.02
C CYS A 137 38.97 1.65 -19.47
N LYS A 138 37.74 1.92 -19.93
CA LYS A 138 37.46 2.36 -21.31
C LYS A 138 38.05 3.73 -21.66
N ASN A 139 38.53 4.49 -20.69
CA ASN A 139 39.15 5.79 -20.90
C ASN A 139 40.67 5.75 -21.06
N CYS A 140 41.38 4.96 -20.24
CA CYS A 140 42.85 4.90 -20.30
C CYS A 140 43.39 3.58 -20.83
N LEU A 141 42.58 2.52 -20.84
CA LEU A 141 42.93 1.16 -21.27
C LEU A 141 44.14 0.54 -20.56
N THR A 142 44.67 1.18 -19.52
CA THR A 142 45.87 0.73 -18.80
C THR A 142 45.61 0.18 -17.40
N ARG A 143 44.43 0.46 -16.83
CA ARG A 143 44.05 0.06 -15.48
C ARG A 143 42.71 -0.68 -15.52
N PRO A 144 42.45 -1.60 -14.59
CA PRO A 144 41.13 -2.21 -14.45
C PRO A 144 40.08 -1.14 -14.13
N ALA A 145 38.88 -1.34 -14.64
CA ALA A 145 37.70 -0.60 -14.30
C ALA A 145 37.23 -1.05 -12.91
N THR A 146 37.26 -0.11 -11.98
CA THR A 146 36.92 -0.35 -10.58
C THR A 146 35.78 0.54 -10.12
N MET A 147 35.23 1.38 -11.00
CA MET A 147 34.22 2.37 -10.66
C MET A 147 32.90 2.08 -11.38
N LEU A 148 31.86 1.83 -10.60
CA LEU A 148 30.48 1.70 -11.07
C LEU A 148 29.81 3.07 -11.12
N TRP A 149 29.09 3.35 -12.20
CA TRP A 149 28.51 4.65 -12.50
C TRP A 149 27.01 4.69 -12.28
N LEU A 150 26.49 5.73 -11.62
CA LEU A 150 25.04 5.96 -11.54
C LEU A 150 24.59 7.11 -12.46
N PRO A 151 23.37 7.00 -13.05
CA PRO A 151 22.35 5.97 -12.80
C PRO A 151 22.49 4.68 -13.64
N CYS A 152 23.41 4.62 -14.61
CA CYS A 152 23.45 3.57 -15.63
C CYS A 152 24.04 2.21 -15.19
N ARG A 153 24.61 2.13 -13.97
CA ARG A 153 25.25 0.95 -13.36
C ARG A 153 26.38 0.29 -14.17
N HIS A 154 27.04 1.04 -15.03
CA HIS A 154 28.16 0.52 -15.82
C HIS A 154 29.48 0.58 -15.04
N LEU A 155 30.17 -0.56 -14.92
CA LEU A 155 31.56 -0.65 -14.45
C LEU A 155 32.50 -0.50 -15.65
N CYS A 156 33.05 0.70 -15.86
CA CYS A 156 33.71 1.00 -17.15
C CYS A 156 34.95 1.88 -17.06
N VAL A 157 35.30 2.42 -15.90
CA VAL A 157 36.51 3.25 -15.72
C VAL A 157 37.24 2.92 -14.42
N CYS A 158 38.53 3.24 -14.36
CA CYS A 158 39.34 3.14 -13.14
C CYS A 158 39.13 4.35 -12.23
N LEU A 159 39.54 4.23 -10.95
CA LEU A 159 39.46 5.29 -9.94
C LEU A 159 40.10 6.63 -10.40
N VAL A 160 41.17 6.58 -11.20
CA VAL A 160 41.84 7.79 -11.69
C VAL A 160 41.04 8.49 -12.79
N CYS A 161 40.47 7.71 -13.73
CA CYS A 161 39.69 8.25 -14.84
C CYS A 161 38.31 8.73 -14.39
N GLU A 162 37.75 8.15 -13.33
CA GLU A 162 36.45 8.52 -12.77
C GLU A 162 36.34 10.03 -12.46
N ARG A 163 37.42 10.66 -11.98
CA ARG A 163 37.45 12.10 -11.67
C ARG A 163 37.44 13.01 -12.91
N ARG A 164 37.85 12.48 -14.07
CA ARG A 164 38.01 13.24 -15.33
C ARG A 164 36.80 13.12 -16.25
N VAL A 165 36.11 11.98 -16.18
CA VAL A 165 34.99 11.68 -17.07
C VAL A 165 33.68 12.06 -16.38
N LYS A 166 32.79 12.77 -17.09
CA LYS A 166 31.47 13.22 -16.58
C LYS A 166 30.27 12.45 -17.15
N ALA A 167 30.48 11.65 -18.20
CA ALA A 167 29.45 10.84 -18.85
C ALA A 167 29.95 9.41 -19.07
N CYS A 168 29.07 8.41 -18.93
CA CYS A 168 29.45 7.02 -19.04
C CYS A 168 29.97 6.71 -20.45
N PRO A 169 31.20 6.17 -20.62
CA PRO A 169 31.73 5.80 -21.94
C PRO A 169 30.93 4.73 -22.68
N ILE A 170 30.06 3.99 -21.99
CA ILE A 170 29.25 2.91 -22.59
C ILE A 170 27.93 3.45 -23.16
N CYS A 171 27.25 4.33 -22.42
CA CYS A 171 25.87 4.73 -22.75
C CYS A 171 25.66 6.26 -22.84
N GLY A 172 26.69 7.07 -22.60
CA GLY A 172 26.63 8.53 -22.67
C GLY A 172 25.87 9.22 -21.53
N LEU A 173 25.25 8.48 -20.60
CA LEU A 173 24.52 9.05 -19.47
C LEU A 173 25.45 9.83 -18.54
N LYS A 174 25.01 11.03 -18.11
CA LYS A 174 25.75 11.88 -17.16
C LYS A 174 25.85 11.20 -15.79
N LYS A 175 27.04 11.27 -15.19
CA LYS A 175 27.33 10.74 -13.86
C LYS A 175 26.65 11.57 -12.79
N THR A 176 25.83 10.94 -11.96
CA THR A 176 25.37 11.54 -10.70
C THR A 176 26.33 11.17 -9.57
N GLU A 177 26.65 9.88 -9.45
CA GLU A 177 27.50 9.32 -8.40
C GLU A 177 28.35 8.16 -8.96
N SER A 178 29.40 7.78 -8.24
CA SER A 178 30.20 6.60 -8.55
C SER A 178 30.63 5.86 -7.28
N PHE A 179 30.78 4.54 -7.41
CA PHE A 179 31.19 3.67 -6.30
C PHE A 179 32.36 2.81 -6.73
N LYS A 180 33.35 2.69 -5.83
CA LYS A 180 34.45 1.75 -6.04
C LYS A 180 33.95 0.33 -5.74
N ILE A 181 34.22 -0.59 -6.66
CA ILE A 181 34.01 -2.01 -6.49
C ILE A 181 35.38 -2.65 -6.28
N ASP A 182 35.54 -3.34 -5.16
CA ASP A 182 36.65 -4.23 -4.92
C ASP A 182 36.25 -5.62 -5.45
N LEU A 183 36.78 -6.00 -6.62
CA LEU A 183 36.57 -7.33 -7.18
C LEU A 183 37.56 -8.31 -6.52
N PRO A 184 37.10 -9.50 -6.06
CA PRO A 184 37.92 -10.49 -5.36
C PRO A 184 38.88 -11.24 -6.27
#